data_AF-A0A7X9C473-F1
#
_entry.id   AF-A0A7X9C473-F1
#
_cell.length_a   1.000
_cell.length_b   1.000
_cell.length_c   1.000
_cell.angle_alpha   90.00
_cell.angle_beta   90.00
_cell.angle_gamma   90.00
#
_symmetry.space_group_name_H-M   'P 1'
#
loop_
_entity.id
_entity.type
_entity.pdbx_description
1 polymer ?
#
loop_
_entity_poly.entity_id
_entity_poly.type
_entity_poly.pdbx_seq_one_letter_code
_entity_poly.pdbx_strand_id
1 'polypeptide(L)'
;MLSAERKAHMINSLKNDYVILTDVVIETIGDISSDMYFTGELHQGDIEELASLRAAYALNMRHNPEKAVDIIEKIFELRDRYDLARAALGSHLPLNA
;
A
#
# COMPACT_ATOMS: atom_id res chain seq x y z
N MET A 1 9.79 5.17 -4.07
CA MET A 1 9.32 6.45 -4.65
C MET A 1 8.89 6.30 -6.10
N LEU A 2 7.73 6.87 -6.43
CA LEU A 2 7.15 6.95 -7.78
C LEU A 2 7.86 8.01 -8.63
N SER A 3 8.02 7.74 -9.93
CA SER A 3 8.49 8.75 -10.88
C SER A 3 7.45 9.86 -11.05
N ALA A 4 7.91 11.06 -11.45
CA ALA A 4 7.01 12.20 -11.73
C ALA A 4 5.95 11.86 -12.79
N GLU A 5 6.33 11.09 -13.81
CA GLU A 5 5.42 10.61 -14.86
C GLU A 5 4.34 9.67 -14.29
N ARG A 6 4.73 8.70 -13.44
CA ARG A 6 3.78 7.81 -12.77
C ARG A 6 2.84 8.58 -11.85
N LYS A 7 3.36 9.54 -11.08
CA LYS A 7 2.53 10.41 -10.23
C LYS A 7 1.50 11.19 -11.05
N ALA A 8 1.92 11.81 -12.16
CA ALA A 8 1.02 12.54 -13.05
C ALA A 8 -0.07 11.63 -13.65
N HIS A 9 0.31 10.42 -14.08
CA HIS A 9 -0.65 9.43 -14.59
C HIS A 9 -1.68 9.04 -13.52
N MET A 10 -1.24 8.73 -12.30
CA MET A 10 -2.13 8.38 -11.19
C MET A 10 -3.07 9.52 -10.80
N ILE A 11 -2.56 10.75 -10.74
CA ILE A 11 -3.39 11.95 -10.51
C ILE A 11 -4.48 12.06 -11.58
N ASN A 12 -4.11 11.85 -12.85
CA ASN A 12 -5.06 11.89 -13.96
C ASN A 12 -6.08 10.75 -13.88
N SER A 13 -5.68 9.54 -13.47
CA SER A 13 -6.62 8.44 -13.20
C SER A 13 -7.63 8.82 -12.13
N LEU A 14 -7.19 9.35 -10.97
CA LEU A 14 -8.10 9.78 -9.90
C LEU A 14 -9.07 10.90 -10.33
N LYS A 15 -8.63 11.82 -11.19
CA LYS A 15 -9.48 12.91 -11.70
C LYS A 15 -10.56 12.41 -12.67
N ASN A 16 -10.25 11.40 -13.49
CA ASN A 16 -11.16 10.91 -14.53
C ASN A 16 -12.07 9.79 -14.03
N ASP A 17 -11.49 8.79 -13.39
CA ASP A 17 -12.19 7.66 -12.78
C ASP A 17 -11.38 7.12 -11.61
N TYR A 18 -11.72 7.62 -10.42
CA TYR A 18 -11.04 7.22 -9.20
C TYR A 18 -11.28 5.75 -8.84
N VAL A 19 -12.33 5.08 -9.36
CA VAL A 19 -12.73 3.73 -8.95
C VAL A 19 -11.63 2.72 -9.24
N ILE A 20 -11.10 2.71 -10.48
CA ILE A 20 -10.10 1.73 -10.91
C ILE A 20 -8.84 1.79 -10.03
N LEU A 21 -8.31 3.00 -9.79
CA LEU A 21 -7.13 3.15 -8.95
C LEU A 21 -7.45 2.90 -7.47
N THR A 22 -8.67 3.20 -7.03
CA THR A 22 -9.11 2.90 -5.66
C THR A 22 -9.15 1.40 -5.40
N ASP A 23 -9.64 0.60 -6.34
CA ASP A 23 -9.69 -0.85 -6.20
C ASP A 23 -8.28 -1.42 -6.00
N VAL A 24 -7.32 -1.00 -6.83
CA VAL A 24 -5.90 -1.39 -6.69
C VAL A 24 -5.32 -1.00 -5.33
N VAL A 25 -5.65 0.19 -4.82
CA VAL A 25 -5.18 0.66 -3.51
C VAL A 25 -5.79 -0.16 -2.38
N ILE A 26 -7.08 -0.47 -2.45
CA ILE A 26 -7.77 -1.29 -1.43
C ILE A 26 -7.20 -2.71 -1.41
N GLU A 27 -6.99 -3.33 -2.58
CA GLU A 27 -6.35 -4.64 -2.70
C GLU A 27 -4.96 -4.62 -2.09
N THR A 28 -4.16 -3.60 -2.41
CA THR A 28 -2.81 -3.45 -1.84
C THR A 28 -2.84 -3.32 -0.31
N ILE A 29 -3.77 -2.58 0.26
CA ILE A 29 -3.94 -2.47 1.72
C ILE A 29 -4.30 -3.84 2.33
N GLY A 30 -5.14 -4.63 1.63
CA GLY A 30 -5.48 -5.99 2.00
C GLY A 30 -4.27 -6.92 2.03
N ASP A 31 -3.46 -6.89 0.97
CA ASP A 31 -2.21 -7.65 0.86
C ASP A 31 -1.27 -7.36 2.03
N ILE A 32 -1.01 -6.07 2.29
CA ILE A 32 -0.13 -5.63 3.40
C ILE A 32 -0.67 -6.16 4.74
N SER A 33 -1.97 -6.02 4.98
CA SER A 33 -2.60 -6.49 6.23
C SER A 33 -2.45 -8.00 6.40
N SER A 34 -2.57 -8.76 5.31
CA SER A 34 -2.36 -10.21 5.30
C SER A 34 -0.90 -10.54 5.58
N ASP A 35 0.04 -9.89 4.88
CA ASP A 35 1.47 -10.13 5.07
C ASP A 35 1.92 -9.80 6.49
N MET A 36 1.46 -8.68 7.07
CA MET A 36 1.63 -8.33 8.49
C MET A 36 1.24 -9.49 9.42
N TYR A 37 0.07 -10.09 9.19
CA TYR A 37 -0.41 -11.21 9.99
C TYR A 37 0.45 -12.46 9.82
N PHE A 38 0.85 -12.78 8.59
CA PHE A 38 1.61 -14.00 8.28
C PHE A 38 3.08 -13.91 8.67
N THR A 39 3.71 -12.73 8.61
CA THR A 39 5.12 -12.60 8.97
C THR A 39 5.37 -12.67 10.46
N GLY A 40 4.35 -12.48 11.30
CA GLY A 40 4.48 -12.42 12.76
C GLY A 40 5.23 -11.17 13.25
N GLU A 41 5.73 -10.33 12.35
CA GLU A 41 6.33 -9.02 12.60
C GLU A 41 5.25 -7.92 12.64
N LEU A 42 4.20 -8.17 13.43
CA LEU A 42 3.17 -7.19 13.72
C LEU A 42 3.76 -6.11 14.64
N HIS A 43 4.42 -5.13 14.06
CA HIS A 43 4.66 -3.88 14.76
C HIS A 43 3.31 -3.16 14.88
N GLN A 44 2.79 -3.04 16.11
CA GLN A 44 1.54 -2.34 16.40
C GLN A 44 1.47 -0.95 15.72
N GLY A 45 2.62 -0.26 15.61
CA GLY A 45 2.73 1.02 14.91
C GLY A 45 2.45 0.95 13.41
N ASP A 46 2.81 -0.14 12.71
CA ASP A 46 2.56 -0.28 11.28
C ASP A 46 1.08 -0.58 10.98
N ILE A 47 0.36 -1.26 11.89
CA ILE A 47 -1.09 -1.46 11.81
C ILE A 47 -1.81 -0.10 11.92
N GLU A 48 -1.42 0.71 12.90
CA GLU A 48 -1.95 2.05 13.11
C GLU A 48 -1.62 2.98 11.93
N GLU A 49 -0.41 2.86 11.39
CA GLU A 49 0.01 3.58 10.18
C GLU A 49 -0.87 3.18 8.98
N LEU A 50 -1.05 1.89 8.69
CA LEU A 50 -1.86 1.42 7.57
C LEU A 50 -3.33 1.88 7.70
N ALA A 51 -3.89 1.82 8.91
CA ALA A 51 -5.24 2.31 9.18
C ALA A 51 -5.35 3.83 8.92
N SER A 52 -4.35 4.60 9.36
CA SER A 52 -4.27 6.05 9.14
C SER A 52 -4.13 6.39 7.66
N LEU A 53 -3.26 5.70 6.93
CA LEU A 53 -3.07 5.87 5.49
C LEU A 53 -4.34 5.54 4.71
N ARG A 54 -5.03 4.44 5.04
CA ARG A 54 -6.32 4.08 4.45
C ARG A 54 -7.36 5.19 4.64
N ALA A 55 -7.50 5.69 5.87
CA ALA A 55 -8.44 6.75 6.18
C ALA A 55 -8.09 8.05 5.43
N ALA A 56 -6.81 8.43 5.43
CA ALA A 56 -6.33 9.59 4.70
C ALA A 56 -6.58 9.46 3.18
N TYR A 57 -6.34 8.30 2.60
CA TYR A 57 -6.60 8.05 1.18
C TYR A 57 -8.07 8.26 0.85
N ALA A 58 -8.98 7.62 1.60
CA ALA A 58 -10.43 7.73 1.40
C ALA A 58 -10.93 9.18 1.48
N LEU A 59 -10.34 10.01 2.35
CA LEU A 59 -10.66 11.43 2.47
C LEU A 59 -10.19 12.28 1.27
N ASN A 60 -9.10 11.88 0.61
CA ASN A 60 -8.45 12.70 -0.42
C ASN A 60 -8.70 12.22 -1.85
N MET A 61 -8.98 10.94 -2.09
CA MET A 61 -9.02 10.34 -3.43
C MET A 61 -9.92 11.07 -4.45
N ARG A 62 -11.02 11.68 -3.99
CA ARG A 62 -11.94 12.45 -4.85
C ARG A 62 -11.69 13.96 -4.85
N HIS A 63 -11.17 14.51 -3.75
CA HIS A 63 -11.16 15.95 -3.48
C HIS A 63 -9.77 16.57 -3.56
N ASN A 64 -8.72 15.76 -3.39
CA ASN A 64 -7.33 16.16 -3.48
C ASN A 64 -6.48 14.99 -4.06
N PRO A 65 -6.58 14.74 -5.38
CA PRO A 65 -5.88 13.65 -6.06
C PRO A 65 -4.36 13.67 -5.86
N GLU A 66 -3.75 14.86 -5.85
CA GLU A 66 -2.32 15.05 -5.62
C GLU A 66 -1.90 14.47 -4.26
N LYS A 67 -2.61 14.87 -3.20
CA LYS A 67 -2.37 14.33 -1.86
C LYS A 67 -2.71 12.84 -1.76
N ALA A 68 -3.73 12.37 -2.48
CA ALA A 68 -4.05 10.95 -2.53
C ALA A 68 -2.92 10.13 -3.14
N VAL A 69 -2.24 10.62 -4.19
CA VAL A 69 -1.09 9.95 -4.78
C VAL A 69 0.12 9.92 -3.84
N ASP A 70 0.36 10.98 -3.07
CA ASP A 70 1.40 10.95 -2.03
C ASP A 70 1.09 9.93 -0.92
N ILE A 71 -0.20 9.68 -0.64
CA ILE A 71 -0.62 8.62 0.30
C ILE A 71 -0.43 7.23 -0.32
N ILE A 72 -0.73 7.04 -1.61
CA ILE A 72 -0.46 5.79 -2.33
C ILE A 72 1.02 5.43 -2.27
N GLU A 73 1.90 6.42 -2.44
CA GLU A 73 3.34 6.20 -2.35
C GLU A 73 3.76 5.65 -0.99
N LYS A 74 3.22 6.18 0.12
CA LYS A 74 3.47 5.66 1.47
C LYS A 74 2.91 4.24 1.67
N ILE A 75 1.76 3.93 1.08
CA ILE A 75 1.19 2.58 1.10
C ILE A 75 2.14 1.61 0.38
N PHE A 76 2.73 2.01 -0.75
CA PHE A 76 3.71 1.17 -1.46
C PHE A 76 5.03 1.03 -0.70
N GLU A 77 5.50 2.07 -0.01
CA GLU A 77 6.68 1.96 0.86
C GLU A 77 6.45 0.96 2.00
N LEU A 78 5.25 0.95 2.59
CA LEU A 78 4.86 -0.04 3.59
C LEU A 78 4.78 -1.45 2.97
N ARG A 79 4.20 -1.58 1.76
CA ARG A 79 4.18 -2.85 1.02
C ARG A 79 5.58 -3.39 0.79
N ASP A 80 6.51 -2.57 0.31
CA ASP A 80 7.88 -2.99 0.03
C ASP A 80 8.57 -3.58 1.28
N ARG A 81 8.30 -3.01 2.48
CA ARG A 81 8.79 -3.57 3.76
C ARG A 81 8.28 -4.99 4.00
N TYR A 82 6.98 -5.23 3.81
CA TYR A 82 6.38 -6.54 4.06
C TYR A 82 6.64 -7.56 2.95
N ASP A 83 6.80 -7.12 1.70
CA ASP A 83 7.28 -7.96 0.60
C ASP A 83 8.69 -8.51 0.90
N LEU A 84 9.58 -7.68 1.44
CA LEU A 84 10.92 -8.10 1.89
C LEU A 84 10.85 -9.06 3.09
N ALA A 85 10.01 -8.78 4.09
CA ALA A 85 9.83 -9.65 5.25
C ALA A 85 9.29 -11.03 4.83
N ARG A 86 8.29 -11.05 3.94
CA ARG A 86 7.73 -12.28 3.37
C ARG A 86 8.77 -13.09 2.58
N ALA A 87 9.58 -12.42 1.76
CA ALA A 87 10.67 -13.08 1.03
C ALA A 87 11.71 -13.69 1.99
N ALA A 88 12.05 -12.99 3.08
CA ALA A 88 12.95 -13.51 4.11
C ALA A 88 12.37 -14.76 4.79
N LEU A 89 11.08 -14.76 5.17
CA LEU A 89 10.39 -15.93 5.72
C LEU A 89 10.36 -17.12 4.73
N GLY A 90 10.05 -16.87 3.46
CA GLY A 90 10.07 -17.88 2.42
C GLY A 90 11.45 -18.51 2.20
N SER A 91 12.53 -17.75 2.44
CA SER A 91 13.91 -18.26 2.39
C SER A 91 14.32 -19.12 3.60
N HIS A 92 13.56 -19.05 4.70
CA HIS A 92 13.81 -19.79 5.93
C HIS A 92 12.92 -21.03 6.12
N LEU A 93 11.92 -21.24 5.26
CA LEU A 93 11.16 -22.50 5.22
C LEU A 93 12.05 -23.59 4.61
N PRO A 94 12.27 -24.74 5.29
CA PRO A 94 13.01 -25.83 4.67
C PRO A 94 12.29 -26.24 3.40
N LEU A 95 13.04 -26.36 2.30
CA LEU A 95 12.54 -26.69 0.95
C LEU A 95 11.84 -28.06 0.84
N ASN A 96 11.60 -28.77 1.94
CA ASN A 96 10.91 -30.05 1.96
C ASN A 96 9.96 -30.10 3.17
N ALA A 97 8.67 -29.88 2.92
CA ALA A 97 7.56 -30.36 3.74
C ALA A 97 6.57 -31.10 2.83
#